data_AF-A0A2S2N443-F1
#
_entry.id   AF-A0A2S2N443-F1
#
_cell.length_a   1.000
_cell.length_b   1.000
_cell.length_c   1.000
_cell.angle_alpha   90.00
_cell.angle_beta   90.00
_cell.angle_gamma   90.00
#
_symmetry.space_group_name_H-M   'P 1'
#
loop_
_entity.id
_entity.type
_entity.pdbx_description
1 polymer ?
#
loop_
_entity_poly.entity_id
_entity_poly.type
_entity_poly.pdbx_seq_one_letter_code
_entity_poly.pdbx_strand_id
1 'polypeptide(L)'
;GYPEALTDPSYKAQILVLTYPLVGNYGVPRDEPDAFGLSRWFESSKIHVAALVVGECSETPSHWSASRSLDQWLKEQNIPGLEGVDTRALTKKIREKGTLLGKLVPDGTPEGSLSFEDPNKKHLVQEVSLKVCVVG
;
A
#
# COMPACT_ATOMS: atom_id res chain seq x y z
N GLY A 1 7.00 -4.38 8.99
CA GLY A 1 5.66 -3.90 9.39
C GLY A 1 4.84 -3.56 8.15
N TYR A 2 3.66 -2.92 8.33
CA TYR A 2 2.86 -2.44 7.20
C TYR A 2 3.51 -1.27 6.43
N PRO A 3 4.29 -0.35 7.04
CA PRO A 3 4.94 0.72 6.28
C PRO A 3 5.98 0.20 5.27
N GLU A 4 6.74 -0.82 5.64
CA GLU A 4 7.72 -1.49 4.77
C GLU A 4 7.00 -2.20 3.61
N ALA A 5 5.91 -2.91 3.90
CA ALA A 5 5.11 -3.57 2.85
C ALA A 5 4.47 -2.57 1.87
N LEU A 6 4.05 -1.39 2.35
CA LEU A 6 3.47 -0.34 1.51
C LEU A 6 4.51 0.35 0.61
N THR A 7 5.77 0.39 1.06
CA THR A 7 6.89 1.03 0.35
C THR A 7 7.73 0.04 -0.48
N ASP A 8 7.38 -1.24 -0.48
CA ASP A 8 8.03 -2.24 -1.32
C ASP A 8 7.59 -2.09 -2.79
N PRO A 9 8.54 -1.85 -3.73
CA PRO A 9 8.25 -1.69 -5.15
C PRO A 9 7.62 -2.93 -5.81
N SER A 10 7.76 -4.11 -5.20
CA SER A 10 7.17 -5.37 -5.69
C SER A 10 5.64 -5.34 -5.71
N TYR A 11 5.00 -4.51 -4.87
CA TYR A 11 3.55 -4.35 -4.84
C TYR A 11 3.03 -3.25 -5.77
N LYS A 12 3.87 -2.73 -6.68
CA LYS A 12 3.43 -1.73 -7.63
C LYS A 12 2.22 -2.21 -8.43
N ALA A 13 1.20 -1.36 -8.50
CA ALA A 13 -0.06 -1.63 -9.18
C ALA A 13 -0.90 -2.78 -8.57
N GLN A 14 -0.58 -3.24 -7.36
CA GLN A 14 -1.35 -4.26 -6.65
C GLN A 14 -2.17 -3.65 -5.51
N ILE A 15 -3.31 -4.28 -5.22
CA ILE A 15 -4.13 -3.96 -4.05
C ILE A 15 -3.61 -4.82 -2.89
N LEU A 16 -3.07 -4.18 -1.87
CA LEU A 16 -2.57 -4.87 -0.70
C LEU A 16 -3.71 -5.11 0.29
N VAL A 17 -3.96 -6.37 0.63
CA VAL A 17 -4.95 -6.75 1.65
C VAL A 17 -4.20 -7.21 2.89
N LEU A 18 -4.35 -6.48 4.00
CA LEU A 18 -3.73 -6.87 5.25
C LEU A 18 -4.62 -7.86 6.01
N THR A 19 -4.05 -9.00 6.35
CA THR A 19 -4.74 -10.09 7.08
C THR A 19 -4.88 -9.80 8.56
N TYR A 20 -4.08 -8.86 9.08
CA TYR A 20 -4.15 -8.46 10.47
C TYR A 20 -5.34 -7.50 10.67
N PRO A 21 -6.20 -7.74 11.67
CA PRO A 21 -7.47 -7.02 11.80
C PRO A 21 -7.28 -5.54 12.13
N LEU A 22 -6.29 -5.19 12.96
CA LEU A 22 -6.04 -3.82 13.41
C LEU A 22 -4.74 -3.26 12.83
N VAL A 23 -4.86 -2.39 11.84
CA VAL A 23 -3.70 -1.76 11.17
C VAL A 23 -3.62 -0.29 11.59
N GLY A 24 -2.43 0.32 11.58
CA GLY A 24 -2.27 1.74 11.91
C GLY A 24 -1.98 2.03 13.38
N ASN A 25 -2.01 1.03 14.26
CA ASN A 25 -1.83 1.17 15.71
C ASN A 25 -0.48 1.78 16.12
N TYR A 26 0.58 1.54 15.35
CA TYR A 26 1.90 2.15 15.59
C TYR A 26 2.19 3.40 14.73
N GLY A 27 1.22 3.85 13.94
CA GLY A 27 1.37 4.99 13.03
C GLY A 27 2.49 4.81 12.01
N VAL A 28 2.78 5.90 11.30
CA VAL A 28 3.84 5.94 10.31
C VAL A 28 5.00 6.73 10.89
N PRO A 29 6.22 6.15 10.94
CA PRO A 29 7.40 6.87 11.41
C PRO A 29 7.76 8.03 10.49
N ARG A 30 8.54 8.98 10.99
CA ARG A 30 9.08 10.05 10.15
C ARG A 30 10.12 9.45 9.20
N ASP A 31 10.13 9.90 7.95
CA ASP A 31 11.19 9.54 7.01
C ASP A 31 12.48 10.22 7.45
N GLU A 32 13.36 9.45 8.09
CA GLU A 32 14.68 9.89 8.52
C GLU A 32 15.72 9.19 7.65
N PRO A 33 16.55 9.95 6.91
CA PRO A 33 17.63 9.34 6.15
C PRO A 33 18.69 8.77 7.10
N ASP A 34 19.21 7.61 6.75
CA ASP A 34 20.35 6.98 7.40
C ASP A 34 21.68 7.62 6.96
N ALA A 35 22.79 7.07 7.45
CA ALA A 35 24.13 7.56 7.14
C ALA A 35 24.50 7.51 5.64
N PHE A 36 23.71 6.80 4.82
CA PHE A 36 23.90 6.65 3.38
C PHE A 36 22.86 7.43 2.57
N GLY A 37 21.99 8.22 3.23
CA GLY A 37 20.92 8.97 2.57
C GLY A 37 19.73 8.10 2.16
N LEU A 38 19.65 6.85 2.63
CA LEU A 38 18.53 5.94 2.41
C LEU A 38 17.52 6.07 3.55
N SER A 39 16.25 5.81 3.28
CA SER A 39 15.24 5.86 4.35
C SER A 39 15.52 4.80 5.41
N ARG A 40 15.62 5.21 6.68
CA ARG A 40 15.87 4.30 7.80
C ARG A 40 14.68 3.39 8.14
N TRP A 41 13.48 3.79 7.73
CA TRP A 41 12.22 3.16 8.14
C TRP A 41 11.36 2.69 6.96
N PHE A 42 11.73 3.03 5.73
CA PHE A 42 10.98 2.67 4.52
C PHE A 42 11.87 1.95 3.51
N GLU A 43 11.29 1.00 2.78
CA GLU A 43 11.99 0.26 1.70
C GLU A 43 12.15 1.13 0.43
N SER A 44 11.33 2.19 0.31
CA SER A 44 11.40 3.16 -0.77
C SER A 44 10.87 4.51 -0.31
N SER A 45 11.29 5.56 -1.00
CA SER A 45 10.85 6.95 -0.80
C SER A 45 9.37 7.24 -1.10
N LYS A 46 8.55 6.25 -1.49
CA LYS A 46 7.10 6.42 -1.72
C LYS A 46 6.33 5.12 -1.52
N ILE A 47 5.01 5.25 -1.32
CA ILE A 47 4.10 4.11 -1.35
C ILE A 47 3.96 3.62 -2.80
N HIS A 48 4.11 2.31 -3.01
CA HIS A 48 4.00 1.72 -4.36
C HIS A 48 2.69 0.98 -4.59
N VAL A 49 1.99 0.55 -3.53
CA VAL A 49 0.70 -0.12 -3.67
C VAL A 49 -0.31 0.76 -4.40
N ALA A 50 -1.18 0.14 -5.21
CA ALA A 50 -2.27 0.87 -5.87
C ALA A 50 -3.36 1.25 -4.87
N ALA A 51 -3.58 0.39 -3.88
CA ALA A 51 -4.54 0.63 -2.82
C ALA A 51 -4.25 -0.26 -1.61
N LEU A 52 -4.80 0.14 -0.47
CA LEU A 52 -4.72 -0.63 0.77
C LEU A 52 -6.12 -1.04 1.23
N VAL A 53 -6.29 -2.30 1.61
CA VAL A 53 -7.51 -2.84 2.20
C VAL A 53 -7.20 -3.40 3.59
N VAL A 54 -7.92 -2.89 4.59
CA VAL A 54 -7.78 -3.27 6.00
C VAL A 54 -9.12 -3.64 6.60
N GLY A 55 -9.08 -4.44 7.66
CA GLY A 55 -10.27 -4.73 8.45
C GLY A 55 -10.68 -3.51 9.26
N GLU A 56 -9.78 -3.06 10.12
CA GLU A 56 -9.95 -1.89 10.99
C GLU A 56 -8.65 -1.07 10.98
N CYS A 57 -8.80 0.25 10.86
CA CYS A 57 -7.71 1.21 10.91
C CYS A 57 -7.75 1.96 12.24
N SER A 58 -6.65 1.91 12.98
CA SER A 58 -6.50 2.70 14.19
C SER A 58 -6.30 4.16 13.83
N GLU A 59 -7.29 5.00 14.17
CA GLU A 59 -7.21 6.45 14.00
C GLU A 59 -6.20 7.11 14.95
N THR A 60 -5.95 6.49 16.11
CA THR A 60 -5.09 7.00 17.18
C THR A 60 -3.84 6.13 17.35
N PRO A 61 -2.80 6.34 16.52
CA PRO A 61 -1.56 5.61 16.68
C PRO A 61 -0.91 5.94 18.02
N SER A 62 -0.48 4.91 18.75
CA SER A 62 0.20 5.03 20.03
C SER A 62 1.57 4.38 19.95
N HIS A 63 2.55 5.12 19.45
CA HIS A 63 3.94 4.67 19.38
C HIS A 63 4.91 5.86 19.47
N TRP A 64 6.03 5.68 20.16
CA TRP A 64 7.01 6.75 20.40
C TRP A 64 7.64 7.31 19.13
N SER A 65 7.68 6.51 18.05
CA SER A 65 8.19 6.91 16.74
C SER A 65 7.09 7.32 15.75
N ALA A 66 5.81 7.26 16.14
CA ALA A 66 4.71 7.65 15.25
C ALA A 66 4.74 9.16 14.98
N SER A 67 4.92 9.54 13.73
CA SER A 67 4.88 10.96 13.32
C SER A 67 3.54 11.37 12.70
N ARG A 68 2.82 10.43 12.09
CA ARG A 68 1.52 10.63 11.44
C ARG A 68 0.67 9.36 11.48
N SER A 69 -0.64 9.49 11.28
CA SER A 69 -1.53 8.33 11.15
C SER A 69 -1.38 7.66 9.79
N LEU A 70 -1.78 6.40 9.69
CA LEU A 70 -1.79 5.66 8.42
C LEU A 70 -2.73 6.31 7.40
N ASP A 71 -3.91 6.74 7.83
CA ASP A 71 -4.86 7.49 6.99
C ASP A 71 -4.25 8.77 6.42
N GLN A 72 -3.59 9.56 7.26
CA GLN A 72 -2.94 10.79 6.80
C GLN A 72 -1.86 10.51 5.76
N TRP A 73 -1.06 9.46 5.98
CA TRP A 73 0.00 9.07 5.04
C TRP A 73 -0.54 8.62 3.68
N LEU A 74 -1.64 7.85 3.69
CA LEU A 74 -2.33 7.43 2.45
C LEU A 74 -2.87 8.64 1.69
N LYS A 75 -3.51 9.60 2.38
CA LYS A 75 -4.03 10.85 1.79
C LYS A 75 -2.91 11.70 1.19
N GLU A 76 -1.79 11.86 1.89
CA GLU A 76 -0.62 12.63 1.40
C GLU A 76 -0.04 12.03 0.12
N GLN A 77 -0.04 10.70 0.00
CA GLN A 77 0.49 9.99 -1.17
C GLN A 77 -0.59 9.72 -2.24
N ASN A 78 -1.82 10.22 -2.06
CA ASN A 78 -2.97 9.98 -2.95
C ASN A 78 -3.25 8.50 -3.19
N ILE A 79 -3.11 7.67 -2.16
CA ILE A 79 -3.38 6.23 -2.23
C ILE A 79 -4.77 5.94 -1.66
N PRO A 80 -5.68 5.31 -2.43
CA PRO A 80 -6.99 4.92 -1.91
C PRO A 80 -6.85 3.81 -0.86
N GLY A 81 -7.57 3.98 0.25
CA GLY A 81 -7.71 2.99 1.31
C GLY A 81 -9.17 2.54 1.46
N LEU A 82 -9.38 1.27 1.81
CA LEU A 82 -10.69 0.75 2.20
C LEU A 82 -10.60 0.05 3.56
N GLU A 83 -11.46 0.47 4.47
CA GLU A 83 -11.63 -0.09 5.81
C GLU A 83 -12.99 -0.78 5.94
N GLY A 84 -13.15 -1.65 6.94
CA GLY A 84 -14.41 -2.33 7.25
C GLY A 84 -14.64 -3.58 6.40
N VAL A 85 -13.59 -4.07 5.75
CA VAL A 85 -13.66 -5.26 4.90
C VAL A 85 -13.33 -6.50 5.70
N ASP A 86 -14.09 -7.58 5.50
CA ASP A 86 -13.70 -8.90 6.00
C ASP A 86 -12.49 -9.43 5.19
N THR A 87 -11.30 -9.00 5.60
CA THR A 87 -10.03 -9.40 4.98
C THR A 87 -9.79 -10.90 5.12
N ARG A 88 -10.38 -11.57 6.11
CA ARG A 88 -10.29 -13.03 6.28
C ARG A 88 -11.08 -13.77 5.20
N ALA A 89 -12.31 -13.34 4.92
CA ALA A 89 -13.11 -13.88 3.83
C ALA A 89 -12.47 -13.58 2.46
N LEU A 90 -11.93 -12.37 2.29
CA LEU A 90 -11.25 -11.96 1.06
C LEU A 90 -9.98 -12.79 0.82
N THR A 91 -9.15 -12.96 1.85
CA THR A 91 -7.90 -13.74 1.76
C THR A 91 -8.18 -15.21 1.46
N LYS A 92 -9.24 -15.80 2.02
CA LYS A 92 -9.67 -17.17 1.67
C LYS A 92 -10.01 -17.28 0.18
N LYS A 93 -10.82 -16.36 -0.35
CA LYS A 93 -11.18 -16.34 -1.77
C LYS A 93 -9.95 -16.19 -2.68
N ILE A 94 -9.01 -15.31 -2.33
CA ILE A 94 -7.76 -15.12 -3.07
C ILE A 94 -6.93 -16.42 -3.03
N ARG A 95 -6.78 -17.04 -1.86
CA ARG A 95 -6.01 -18.28 -1.71
C ARG A 95 -6.59 -19.46 -2.52
N GLU A 96 -7.92 -19.55 -2.62
CA GLU A 96 -8.59 -20.59 -3.39
C GLU A 96 -8.52 -20.37 -4.90
N LYS A 97 -8.59 -19.11 -5.36
CA LYS A 97 -8.64 -18.76 -6.79
C LYS A 97 -7.29 -18.35 -7.38
N GLY A 98 -6.27 -18.14 -6.55
CA GLY A 98 -4.97 -17.60 -6.95
C GLY A 98 -5.03 -16.09 -7.17
N THR A 99 -4.43 -15.62 -8.26
CA THR A 99 -4.35 -14.19 -8.58
C THR A 99 -5.72 -13.67 -9.01
N LEU A 100 -6.27 -12.73 -8.24
CA LEU A 100 -7.54 -12.08 -8.54
C LEU A 100 -7.31 -10.61 -8.92
N LEU A 101 -7.94 -10.20 -10.02
CA LEU A 101 -8.07 -8.79 -10.34
C LEU A 101 -9.15 -8.17 -9.46
N GLY A 102 -8.83 -7.02 -8.87
CA GLY A 102 -9.74 -6.23 -8.05
C GLY A 102 -9.68 -4.77 -8.45
N LYS A 103 -10.77 -4.04 -8.20
CA LYS A 103 -10.82 -2.58 -8.32
C LYS A 103 -11.55 -2.00 -7.13
N LEU A 104 -11.07 -0.86 -6.66
CA LEU A 104 -11.79 -0.03 -5.70
C LEU A 104 -12.47 1.08 -6.48
N VAL A 105 -13.78 1.20 -6.28
CA VAL A 105 -14.61 2.19 -6.96
C VAL A 105 -15.33 3.00 -5.89
N PRO A 106 -15.10 4.32 -5.82
CA PRO A 106 -15.84 5.17 -4.90
C PRO A 106 -17.32 5.23 -5.28
N ASP A 107 -18.16 5.36 -4.27
CA ASP A 107 -19.61 5.45 -4.42
C ASP A 107 -19.99 6.64 -5.32
N GLY A 108 -20.91 6.44 -6.26
CA GLY A 108 -21.29 7.44 -7.26
C GLY A 108 -20.48 7.43 -8.56
N THR A 109 -19.50 6.54 -8.72
CA THR A 109 -18.81 6.34 -10.01
C THR A 109 -19.70 5.52 -10.96
N PRO A 110 -19.97 5.98 -12.19
CA PRO A 110 -20.84 5.24 -13.13
C PRO A 110 -20.25 3.88 -13.49
N GLU A 111 -21.08 2.83 -13.38
CA GLU A 111 -20.74 1.46 -13.76
C GLU A 111 -20.33 1.41 -15.24
N GLY A 112 -19.07 1.06 -15.51
CA GLY A 112 -18.51 0.97 -16.87
C GLY A 112 -17.42 2.00 -17.20
N SER A 113 -17.18 3.00 -16.34
CA SER A 113 -16.12 3.99 -16.54
C SER A 113 -14.69 3.45 -16.31
N LEU A 114 -14.55 2.35 -15.57
CA LEU A 114 -13.26 1.76 -15.22
C LEU A 114 -13.15 0.35 -15.80
N SER A 115 -12.28 0.22 -16.81
CA SER A 115 -11.90 -1.06 -17.41
C SER A 115 -11.02 -1.86 -16.44
N PHE A 116 -11.22 -3.18 -16.37
CA PHE A 116 -10.29 -4.07 -15.67
C PHE A 116 -8.99 -4.13 -16.48
N GLU A 117 -8.03 -3.29 -16.15
CA GLU A 117 -6.68 -3.42 -16.69
C GLU A 117 -5.89 -4.42 -15.83
N ASP A 118 -5.37 -5.46 -16.45
CA ASP A 118 -4.51 -6.44 -15.78
C ASP A 118 -3.09 -5.85 -15.64
N PRO A 119 -2.65 -5.49 -14.43
CA PRO A 119 -1.32 -4.92 -14.24
C PRO A 119 -0.21 -5.92 -14.59
N ASN A 120 -0.47 -7.24 -14.58
CA ASN A 120 0.51 -8.25 -14.98
C ASN A 120 0.79 -8.24 -16.49
N LYS A 121 -0.02 -7.55 -17.29
CA LYS A 121 0.24 -7.32 -18.72
C LYS A 121 1.08 -6.09 -19.00
N LYS A 122 1.39 -5.27 -17.97
CA LYS A 122 2.28 -4.10 -18.07
C LYS A 122 3.68 -4.47 -17.59
N HIS A 123 4.72 -3.86 -18.18
CA HIS A 123 6.11 -4.00 -17.73
C HIS A 123 6.37 -3.20 -16.44
N LEU A 124 5.80 -3.66 -15.32
CA LEU A 124 5.87 -3.00 -14.01
C LEU A 124 7.32 -2.75 -13.55
N VAL A 125 8.24 -3.65 -13.91
CA VAL A 125 9.68 -3.53 -13.62
C VAL A 125 10.28 -2.23 -14.18
N GLN A 126 9.83 -1.74 -15.33
CA GLN A 126 10.35 -0.50 -15.92
C GLN A 126 9.87 0.77 -15.20
N GLU A 127 8.75 0.71 -14.46
CA GLU A 127 8.21 1.88 -13.74
C GLU A 127 8.83 2.06 -12.35
N VAL A 128 9.33 0.98 -11.74
CA VAL A 128 9.95 0.99 -10.41
C VAL A 128 11.48 0.94 -10.45
N SER A 129 12.08 0.61 -11.59
CA SER A 129 13.53 0.58 -11.74
C SER A 129 14.13 2.00 -11.75
N LEU A 130 15.21 2.18 -11.00
CA LEU A 130 16.01 3.41 -11.02
C LEU A 130 16.55 3.62 -12.44
N LYS A 131 16.16 4.72 -13.08
CA LYS A 131 16.57 5.05 -14.47
C LYS A 131 18.03 5.46 -14.60
N VAL A 132 18.77 5.57 -13.49
CA VAL A 132 20.16 6.03 -13.48
C VAL A 132 20.99 5.06 -12.65
N CYS A 133 22.12 4.64 -13.20
CA CYS A 133 23.09 3.80 -12.51
C CYS A 133 23.71 4.62 -11.37
N VAL A 134 23.47 4.20 -10.12
CA VAL A 134 24.20 4.73 -8.96
C VAL A 134 25.52 3.98 -8.90
N VAL A 135 26.55 4.56 -9.51
CA VAL A 135 27.93 4.10 -9.34
C VAL A 135 28.40 4.69 -8.01
N GLY A 136 28.71 3.82 -7.05
CA GLY A 136 29.26 4.19 -5.73
C GLY A 136 30.69 4.71 -5.80
#